data_AF-A0A7J8FH94-F1
#
_entry.id   AF-A0A7J8FH94-F1
#
_cell.length_a   1.000
_cell.length_b   1.000
_cell.length_c   1.000
_cell.angle_alpha   90.00
_cell.angle_beta   90.00
_cell.angle_gamma   90.00
#
_symmetry.space_group_name_H-M   'P 1'
#
loop_
_entity.id
_entity.type
_entity.pdbx_description
1 polymer ?
#
loop_
_entity_poly.entity_id
_entity_poly.type
_entity_poly.pdbx_seq_one_letter_code
_entity_poly.pdbx_strand_id
1 'polypeptide(L)'
;MESEMRTQLRRQAAAHTDHLQDVLRVQEQELKHEFEQDLSEKLAEQELQFRRLSQEQVDNFTLDINTAYARLRGIEQAVQSHAVAEEEARKAHQLWLSVEALKYSMKTASADLPTVPLGGAVEAIKATCSDSEFAQALTSAIPPESLTRGVYSEETLRVRFYAVQKLAQRVAMIDETRNSLYQYFLSYLQSLLLFPPQQLKPPVELHPEDINTFKLLSYASYCLEHGDLELAAKFVNQLKGESRRVAQDWLKEARMTLETKQIVEILTAYASAVGIGTTQVQQE
;
A
#
# COMPACT_ATOMS: atom_id res chain seq x y z
N MET A 1 127.04 -30.96 25.35
CA MET A 1 126.11 -31.94 25.97
C MET A 1 125.06 -31.26 26.86
N GLU A 2 125.37 -30.76 28.07
CA GLU A 2 124.33 -30.18 28.97
C GLU A 2 123.77 -28.80 28.51
N SER A 3 124.62 -27.96 27.90
CA SER A 3 124.21 -26.65 27.38
C SER A 3 123.31 -26.75 26.14
N GLU A 4 123.54 -27.76 25.30
CA GLU A 4 122.74 -28.06 24.10
C GLU A 4 121.38 -28.67 24.47
N MET A 5 121.34 -29.50 25.52
CA MET A 5 120.08 -30.04 26.05
C MET A 5 119.19 -28.95 26.65
N ARG A 6 119.77 -27.98 27.37
CA ARG A 6 119.04 -26.82 27.91
C ARG A 6 118.51 -25.89 26.81
N THR A 7 119.24 -25.69 25.72
CA THR A 7 118.76 -24.87 24.60
C THR A 7 117.70 -25.59 23.77
N GLN A 8 117.79 -26.91 23.62
CA GLN A 8 116.74 -27.73 23.01
C GLN A 8 115.46 -27.72 23.86
N LEU A 9 115.55 -27.88 25.18
CA LEU A 9 114.39 -27.77 26.08
C LEU A 9 113.77 -26.38 26.09
N ARG A 10 114.58 -25.31 26.01
CA ARG A 10 114.06 -23.94 25.85
C ARG A 10 113.37 -23.71 24.52
N ARG A 11 113.93 -24.22 23.42
CA ARG A 11 113.27 -24.18 22.10
C ARG A 11 111.99 -24.99 22.09
N GLN A 12 111.98 -26.16 22.72
CA GLN A 12 110.80 -26.99 22.84
C GLN A 12 109.74 -26.29 23.70
N ALA A 13 110.11 -25.71 24.85
CA ALA A 13 109.20 -24.94 25.68
C ALA A 13 108.65 -23.69 24.96
N ALA A 14 109.49 -22.96 24.23
CA ALA A 14 109.07 -21.81 23.42
C ALA A 14 108.13 -22.22 22.29
N ALA A 15 108.48 -23.25 21.51
CA ALA A 15 107.61 -23.79 20.46
C ALA A 15 106.30 -24.34 21.02
N HIS A 16 106.32 -24.92 22.22
CA HIS A 16 105.11 -25.40 22.91
C HIS A 16 104.24 -24.24 23.42
N THR A 17 104.87 -23.12 23.81
CA THR A 17 104.16 -21.90 24.24
C THR A 17 103.53 -21.21 23.04
N ASP A 18 104.27 -21.07 21.93
CA ASP A 18 103.77 -20.52 20.67
C ASP A 18 102.65 -21.39 20.10
N HIS A 19 102.80 -22.72 20.11
CA HIS A 19 101.76 -23.64 19.66
C HIS A 19 100.49 -23.54 20.54
N LEU A 20 100.63 -23.44 21.85
CA LEU A 20 99.49 -23.21 22.75
C LEU A 20 98.82 -21.86 22.48
N GLN A 21 99.59 -20.82 22.18
CA GLN A 21 99.03 -19.51 21.79
C GLN A 21 98.26 -19.58 20.49
N ASP A 22 98.79 -20.26 19.47
CA ASP A 22 98.11 -20.44 18.20
C ASP A 22 96.83 -21.27 18.35
N VAL A 23 96.87 -22.36 19.13
CA VAL A 23 95.69 -23.18 19.42
C VAL A 23 94.64 -22.39 20.19
N LEU A 24 95.04 -21.62 21.22
CA LEU A 24 94.12 -20.75 21.96
C LEU A 24 93.50 -19.67 21.06
N ARG A 25 94.28 -19.11 20.13
CA ARG A 25 93.79 -18.10 19.18
C ARG A 25 92.77 -18.69 18.20
N VAL A 26 93.02 -19.90 17.71
CA VAL A 26 92.09 -20.62 16.84
C VAL A 26 90.81 -20.95 17.61
N GLN A 27 90.91 -21.46 18.83
CA GLN A 27 89.74 -21.74 19.67
C GLN A 27 88.94 -20.47 19.99
N GLU A 28 89.59 -19.33 20.28
CA GLU A 28 88.89 -18.08 20.52
C GLU A 28 88.16 -17.58 19.26
N GLN A 29 88.74 -17.78 18.08
CA GLN A 29 88.11 -17.43 16.81
C GLN A 29 86.93 -18.35 16.47
N GLU A 30 87.08 -19.66 16.68
CA GLU A 30 86.00 -20.63 16.53
C GLU A 30 84.85 -20.32 17.49
N LEU A 31 85.14 -20.08 18.77
CA LEU A 31 84.14 -19.73 19.76
C LEU A 31 83.39 -18.43 19.40
N LYS A 32 84.11 -17.40 18.94
CA LYS A 32 83.50 -16.15 18.47
C LYS A 32 82.61 -16.38 17.26
N HIS A 33 83.06 -17.20 16.32
CA HIS A 33 82.29 -17.50 15.11
C HIS A 33 81.02 -18.28 15.45
N GLU A 34 81.10 -19.30 16.31
CA GLU A 34 79.95 -20.03 16.80
C GLU A 34 78.97 -19.12 17.57
N PHE A 35 79.48 -18.23 18.43
CA PHE A 35 78.65 -17.25 19.13
C PHE A 35 77.96 -16.27 18.19
N GLU A 36 78.67 -15.74 17.19
CA GLU A 36 78.08 -14.84 16.19
C GLU A 36 77.02 -15.56 15.36
N GLN A 37 77.26 -16.82 14.99
CA GLN A 37 76.28 -17.63 14.27
C GLN A 37 75.04 -17.89 15.12
N ASP A 38 75.17 -18.38 16.35
CA ASP A 38 74.04 -18.65 17.26
C ASP A 38 73.26 -17.38 17.60
N LEU A 39 73.95 -16.24 17.78
CA LEU A 39 73.29 -14.94 17.97
C LEU A 39 72.51 -14.53 16.72
N SER A 40 73.10 -14.70 15.52
CA SER A 40 72.45 -14.36 14.26
C SER A 40 71.23 -15.24 13.99
N GLU A 41 71.30 -16.52 14.32
CA GLU A 41 70.21 -17.48 14.20
C GLU A 41 69.07 -17.10 15.15
N LYS A 42 69.36 -16.84 16.44
CA LYS A 42 68.35 -16.39 17.41
C LYS A 42 67.70 -15.06 17.05
N LEU A 43 68.48 -14.11 16.51
CA LEU A 43 67.92 -12.83 16.04
C LEU A 43 67.01 -13.04 14.83
N ALA A 44 67.42 -13.87 13.86
CA ALA A 44 66.59 -14.18 12.71
C ALA A 44 65.30 -14.92 13.10
N GLU A 45 65.38 -15.87 14.05
CA GLU A 45 64.21 -16.55 14.61
C GLU A 45 63.25 -15.56 15.29
N GLN A 46 63.77 -14.65 16.10
CA GLN A 46 62.94 -13.61 16.75
C GLN A 46 62.29 -12.68 15.72
N GLU A 47 63.03 -12.17 14.74
CA GLU A 47 62.47 -11.32 13.68
C GLU A 47 61.37 -12.03 12.91
N LEU A 48 61.56 -13.33 12.62
CA LEU A 48 60.58 -14.13 11.92
C LEU A 48 59.32 -14.39 12.76
N GLN A 49 59.48 -14.62 14.07
CA GLN A 49 58.35 -14.69 15.01
C GLN A 49 57.58 -13.37 15.09
N PHE A 50 58.29 -12.24 15.22
CA PHE A 50 57.66 -10.91 15.26
C PHE A 50 56.90 -10.61 13.96
N ARG A 51 57.49 -10.93 12.79
CA ARG A 51 56.79 -10.79 11.50
C ARG A 51 55.55 -11.67 11.41
N ARG A 52 55.61 -12.93 11.88
CA ARG A 52 54.45 -13.83 11.89
C ARG A 52 53.32 -13.28 12.76
N LEU A 53 53.63 -12.90 14.00
CA LEU A 53 52.64 -12.33 14.92
C LEU A 53 52.02 -11.03 14.37
N SER A 54 52.85 -10.17 13.77
CA SER A 54 52.36 -8.94 13.13
C SER A 54 51.46 -9.24 11.94
N GLN A 55 51.81 -10.24 11.12
CA GLN A 55 51.00 -10.63 9.97
C GLN A 55 49.66 -11.21 10.43
N GLU A 56 49.66 -12.11 11.42
CA GLU A 56 48.45 -12.69 11.99
C GLU A 56 47.53 -11.61 12.59
N GLN A 57 48.08 -10.59 13.27
CA GLN A 57 47.31 -9.46 13.77
C GLN A 57 46.64 -8.66 12.65
N VAL A 58 47.37 -8.37 11.57
CA VAL A 58 46.85 -7.65 10.41
C VAL A 58 45.77 -8.47 9.69
N ASP A 59 45.99 -9.77 9.53
CA ASP A 59 45.04 -10.68 8.87
C ASP A 59 43.75 -10.79 9.68
N ASN A 60 43.85 -10.98 11.01
CA ASN A 60 42.70 -11.01 11.91
C ASN A 60 41.93 -9.68 11.88
N PHE A 61 42.63 -8.55 11.97
CA PHE A 61 42.00 -7.24 11.89
C PHE A 61 41.30 -7.00 10.54
N THR A 62 41.91 -7.46 9.45
CA THR A 62 41.33 -7.36 8.11
C THR A 62 40.07 -8.21 7.99
N LEU A 63 40.07 -9.42 8.57
CA LEU A 63 38.90 -10.30 8.63
C LEU A 63 37.77 -9.64 9.43
N ASP A 64 38.08 -9.08 10.60
CA ASP A 64 37.10 -8.39 11.45
C ASP A 64 36.48 -7.19 10.73
N ILE A 65 37.29 -6.37 10.06
CA ILE A 65 36.81 -5.24 9.25
C ILE A 65 35.91 -5.73 8.12
N ASN A 66 36.34 -6.75 7.36
CA ASN A 66 35.55 -7.27 6.25
C ASN A 66 34.21 -7.83 6.72
N THR A 67 34.20 -8.48 7.90
CA THR A 67 32.98 -9.01 8.51
C THR A 67 32.05 -7.88 8.96
N ALA A 68 32.59 -6.85 9.62
CA ALA A 68 31.83 -5.67 10.02
C ALA A 68 31.27 -4.93 8.81
N TYR A 69 32.06 -4.78 7.75
CA TYR A 69 31.65 -4.16 6.50
C TYR A 69 30.53 -4.94 5.81
N ALA A 70 30.65 -6.28 5.73
CA ALA A 70 29.61 -7.13 5.17
C ALA A 70 28.29 -7.03 5.95
N ARG A 71 28.36 -6.97 7.29
CA ARG A 71 27.18 -6.76 8.15
C ARG A 71 26.55 -5.39 7.91
N LEU A 72 27.35 -4.32 7.87
CA LEU A 72 26.86 -2.97 7.61
C LEU A 72 26.18 -2.87 6.25
N ARG A 73 26.78 -3.45 5.21
CA ARG A 73 26.18 -3.51 3.88
C ARG A 73 24.88 -4.31 3.85
N GLY A 74 24.82 -5.43 4.58
CA GLY A 74 23.59 -6.20 4.73
C GLY A 74 22.47 -5.42 5.42
N ILE A 75 22.81 -4.65 6.46
CA ILE A 75 21.86 -3.76 7.15
C ILE A 75 21.43 -2.62 6.23
N GLU A 76 22.35 -1.96 5.52
CA GLU A 76 22.04 -0.88 4.58
C GLU A 76 21.07 -1.36 3.50
N GLN A 77 21.33 -2.53 2.91
CA GLN A 77 20.45 -3.11 1.91
C GLN A 77 19.07 -3.45 2.47
N ALA A 78 19.00 -4.02 3.68
CA ALA A 78 17.73 -4.33 4.35
C ALA A 78 16.94 -3.06 4.72
N VAL A 79 17.62 -1.99 5.14
CA VAL A 79 17.00 -0.70 5.44
C VAL A 79 16.47 -0.06 4.17
N GLN A 80 17.24 -0.11 3.08
CA GLN A 80 16.81 0.48 1.81
C GLN A 80 15.64 -0.29 1.19
N SER A 81 15.62 -1.63 1.24
CA SER A 81 14.47 -2.42 0.79
C SER A 81 13.23 -2.15 1.64
N HIS A 82 13.39 -2.05 2.96
CA HIS A 82 12.31 -1.72 3.87
C HIS A 82 11.73 -0.32 3.60
N ALA A 83 12.58 0.69 3.36
CA ALA A 83 12.14 2.06 3.09
C ALA A 83 11.28 2.15 1.81
N VAL A 84 11.63 1.39 0.77
CA VAL A 84 10.84 1.34 -0.48
C VAL A 84 9.48 0.67 -0.22
N ALA A 85 9.47 -0.47 0.46
CA ALA A 85 8.23 -1.18 0.79
C ALA A 85 7.30 -0.35 1.70
N GLU A 86 7.87 0.35 2.69
CA GLU A 86 7.12 1.23 3.59
C GLU A 86 6.48 2.40 2.84
N GLU A 87 7.20 3.01 1.90
CA GLU A 87 6.68 4.10 1.08
C GLU A 87 5.51 3.63 0.17
N GLU A 88 5.60 2.43 -0.41
CA GLU A 88 4.51 1.83 -1.18
C GLU A 88 3.28 1.51 -0.31
N ALA A 89 3.49 0.93 0.87
CA ALA A 89 2.43 0.66 1.84
C ALA A 89 1.76 1.96 2.31
N ARG A 90 2.54 3.02 2.54
CA ARG A 90 2.04 4.34 2.94
C ARG A 90 1.13 4.93 1.86
N LYS A 91 1.54 4.86 0.59
CA LYS A 91 0.72 5.31 -0.55
C LYS A 91 -0.59 4.52 -0.65
N ALA A 92 -0.53 3.19 -0.53
CA ALA A 92 -1.71 2.33 -0.55
C ALA A 92 -2.69 2.66 0.59
N HIS A 93 -2.17 2.92 1.80
CA HIS A 93 -3.00 3.30 2.94
C HIS A 93 -3.63 4.70 2.76
N GLN A 94 -2.88 5.67 2.24
CA GLN A 94 -3.41 6.99 1.91
C GLN A 94 -4.54 6.93 0.86
N LEU A 95 -4.40 6.07 -0.15
CA LEU A 95 -5.44 5.83 -1.14
C LEU A 95 -6.69 5.26 -0.47
N TRP A 96 -6.53 4.22 0.36
CA TRP A 96 -7.65 3.59 1.06
C TRP A 96 -8.40 4.58 1.96
N LEU A 97 -7.67 5.40 2.75
CA LEU A 97 -8.27 6.45 3.58
C LEU A 97 -9.03 7.49 2.74
N SER A 98 -8.47 7.89 1.59
CA SER A 98 -9.09 8.86 0.70
C SER A 98 -10.40 8.33 0.09
N VAL A 99 -10.42 7.04 -0.29
CA VAL A 99 -11.62 6.38 -0.81
C VAL A 99 -12.68 6.18 0.28
N GLU A 100 -12.28 5.80 1.50
CA GLU A 100 -13.23 5.66 2.60
C GLU A 100 -13.79 7.01 3.04
N ALA A 101 -12.98 8.09 3.00
CA ALA A 101 -13.44 9.45 3.21
C ALA A 101 -14.47 9.89 2.13
N LEU A 102 -14.25 9.52 0.87
CA LEU A 102 -15.20 9.76 -0.23
C LEU A 102 -16.52 8.98 -0.01
N LYS A 103 -16.43 7.72 0.41
CA LYS A 103 -17.60 6.90 0.74
C LYS A 103 -18.39 7.47 1.92
N TYR A 104 -17.69 8.00 2.93
CA TYR A 104 -18.31 8.65 4.07
C TYR A 104 -18.99 9.98 3.69
N SER A 105 -18.37 10.77 2.82
CA SER A 105 -18.96 12.03 2.34
C SER A 105 -20.22 11.82 1.49
N MET A 106 -20.33 10.69 0.77
CA MET A 106 -21.57 10.30 0.08
C MET A 106 -22.72 9.94 1.03
N LYS A 107 -22.41 9.33 2.18
CA LYS A 107 -23.43 8.93 3.17
C LYS A 107 -23.89 10.09 4.02
N THR A 108 -23.01 11.05 4.28
CA THR A 108 -23.24 12.15 5.21
C THR A 108 -23.88 13.34 4.51
N ALA A 109 -25.06 13.77 4.98
CA ALA A 109 -25.61 15.08 4.63
C ALA A 109 -25.06 16.13 5.60
N SER A 110 -24.71 17.32 5.11
CA SER A 110 -24.34 18.44 5.99
C SER A 110 -25.58 19.02 6.67
N ALA A 111 -25.41 19.70 7.80
CA ALA A 111 -26.52 20.29 8.55
C ALA A 111 -27.28 21.37 7.76
N ASP A 112 -26.61 22.10 6.86
CA ASP A 112 -27.18 23.23 6.13
C ASP A 112 -27.54 22.92 4.67
N LEU A 113 -26.85 21.96 4.05
CA LEU A 113 -27.05 21.55 2.65
C LEU A 113 -27.31 20.04 2.57
N PRO A 114 -28.30 19.60 1.76
CA PRO A 114 -28.66 18.19 1.61
C PRO A 114 -27.60 17.36 0.87
N THR A 115 -26.49 17.98 0.46
CA THR A 115 -25.52 17.42 -0.46
C THR A 115 -24.15 18.07 -0.22
N VAL A 116 -23.08 17.27 -0.26
CA VAL A 116 -21.69 17.73 -0.10
C VAL A 116 -20.94 17.55 -1.41
N PRO A 117 -20.22 18.57 -1.93
CA PRO A 117 -19.47 18.46 -3.17
C PRO A 117 -18.34 17.44 -3.05
N LEU A 118 -18.23 16.53 -4.04
CA LEU A 118 -17.24 15.45 -4.03
C LEU A 118 -15.91 15.83 -4.68
N GLY A 119 -15.82 17.01 -5.30
CA GLY A 119 -14.65 17.46 -6.06
C GLY A 119 -13.33 17.37 -5.29
N GLY A 120 -13.27 17.91 -4.07
CA GLY A 120 -12.04 17.90 -3.28
C GLY A 120 -11.57 16.50 -2.87
N ALA A 121 -12.50 15.59 -2.54
CA ALA A 121 -12.17 14.20 -2.21
C ALA A 121 -11.66 13.45 -3.45
N VAL A 122 -12.26 13.72 -4.59
CA VAL A 122 -11.85 13.15 -5.88
C VAL A 122 -10.47 13.66 -6.33
N GLU A 123 -10.16 14.94 -6.10
CA GLU A 123 -8.84 15.51 -6.35
C GLU A 123 -7.76 14.89 -5.46
N ALA A 124 -8.07 14.61 -4.18
CA ALA A 124 -7.14 13.92 -3.27
C ALA A 124 -6.79 12.50 -3.75
N ILE A 125 -7.77 11.78 -4.31
CA ILE A 125 -7.54 10.46 -4.92
C ILE A 125 -6.67 10.59 -6.17
N LYS A 126 -6.93 11.59 -7.04
CA LYS A 126 -6.08 11.86 -8.21
C LYS A 126 -4.63 12.18 -7.84
N ALA A 127 -4.43 12.96 -6.78
CA ALA A 127 -3.09 13.32 -6.30
C ALA A 127 -2.31 12.10 -5.76
N THR A 128 -3.02 11.13 -5.17
CA THR A 128 -2.40 9.92 -4.61
C THR A 128 -2.14 8.85 -5.70
N CYS A 129 -2.94 8.84 -6.78
CA CYS A 129 -2.88 7.85 -7.85
C CYS A 129 -2.50 8.45 -9.22
N SER A 130 -1.47 9.30 -9.28
CA SER A 130 -0.93 9.78 -10.56
C SER A 130 -0.44 8.65 -11.47
N ASP A 131 -0.05 7.52 -10.90
CA ASP A 131 0.67 6.47 -11.62
C ASP A 131 -0.26 5.38 -12.17
N SER A 132 -1.52 5.33 -11.71
CA SER A 132 -2.49 4.29 -12.09
C SER A 132 -3.50 4.79 -13.12
N GLU A 133 -3.36 4.34 -14.37
CA GLU A 133 -4.33 4.61 -15.44
C GLU A 133 -5.76 4.19 -15.04
N PHE A 134 -5.88 3.09 -14.29
CA PHE A 134 -7.17 2.58 -13.81
C PHE A 134 -7.85 3.54 -12.85
N ALA A 135 -7.12 4.07 -11.86
CA ALA A 135 -7.67 5.04 -10.91
C ALA A 135 -8.06 6.34 -11.62
N GLN A 136 -7.26 6.79 -12.60
CA GLN A 136 -7.59 7.97 -13.40
C GLN A 136 -8.86 7.78 -14.24
N ALA A 137 -9.01 6.62 -14.89
CA ALA A 137 -10.20 6.28 -15.67
C ALA A 137 -11.47 6.21 -14.81
N LEU A 138 -11.39 5.61 -13.63
CA LEU A 138 -12.53 5.59 -12.70
C LEU A 138 -12.88 6.98 -12.21
N THR A 139 -11.87 7.81 -11.96
CA THR A 139 -12.12 9.16 -11.47
C THR A 139 -12.68 10.09 -12.56
N SER A 140 -12.34 9.86 -13.83
CA SER A 140 -12.96 10.58 -14.96
C SER A 140 -14.35 10.06 -15.31
N ALA A 141 -14.68 8.82 -14.95
CA ALA A 141 -16.03 8.26 -15.12
C ALA A 141 -17.06 8.84 -14.14
N ILE A 142 -16.62 9.51 -13.05
CA ILE A 142 -17.52 10.14 -12.09
C ILE A 142 -18.30 11.29 -12.76
N PRO A 143 -19.64 11.35 -12.64
CA PRO A 143 -20.44 12.41 -13.26
C PRO A 143 -20.00 13.81 -12.80
N PRO A 144 -19.82 14.80 -13.70
CA PRO A 144 -19.35 16.14 -13.32
C PRO A 144 -20.35 16.90 -12.44
N GLU A 145 -21.66 16.60 -12.56
CA GLU A 145 -22.71 17.12 -11.68
C GLU A 145 -22.46 16.70 -10.22
N SER A 146 -21.95 15.48 -9.98
CA SER A 146 -21.64 14.98 -8.64
C SER A 146 -20.42 15.64 -8.00
N LEU A 147 -19.47 16.13 -8.81
CA LEU A 147 -18.27 16.80 -8.31
C LEU A 147 -18.58 18.19 -7.75
N THR A 148 -19.47 18.93 -8.43
CA THR A 148 -19.79 20.32 -8.14
C THR A 148 -20.94 20.46 -7.13
N ARG A 149 -22.01 19.70 -7.32
CA ARG A 149 -23.21 19.74 -6.48
C ARG A 149 -23.18 18.70 -5.37
N GLY A 150 -22.51 17.57 -5.60
CA GLY A 150 -22.53 16.41 -4.72
C GLY A 150 -23.64 15.42 -5.03
N VAL A 151 -23.73 14.37 -4.22
CA VAL A 151 -24.71 13.28 -4.37
C VAL A 151 -25.65 13.22 -3.18
N TYR A 152 -26.93 12.91 -3.43
CA TYR A 152 -27.91 12.72 -2.36
C TYR A 152 -27.66 11.40 -1.64
N SER A 153 -27.73 11.43 -0.31
CA SER A 153 -27.72 10.18 0.47
C SER A 153 -28.97 9.35 0.17
N GLU A 154 -28.85 8.02 0.30
CA GLU A 154 -29.97 7.09 0.10
C GLU A 154 -31.16 7.42 1.00
N GLU A 155 -30.90 7.89 2.22
CA GLU A 155 -31.90 8.34 3.17
C GLU A 155 -32.65 9.59 2.67
N THR A 156 -31.91 10.57 2.12
CA THR A 156 -32.50 11.78 1.56
C THR A 156 -33.34 11.46 0.32
N LEU A 157 -32.87 10.55 -0.54
CA LEU A 157 -33.63 10.06 -1.68
C LEU A 157 -34.90 9.33 -1.26
N ARG A 158 -34.84 8.52 -0.18
CA ARG A 158 -36.00 7.84 0.41
C ARG A 158 -37.06 8.85 0.89
N VAL A 159 -36.65 9.89 1.61
CA VAL A 159 -37.58 10.94 2.08
C VAL A 159 -38.22 11.68 0.92
N ARG A 160 -37.42 12.08 -0.09
CA ARG A 160 -37.93 12.73 -1.30
C ARG A 160 -38.88 11.83 -2.09
N PHE A 161 -38.61 10.52 -2.12
CA PHE A 161 -39.45 9.57 -2.83
C PHE A 161 -40.89 9.57 -2.30
N TYR A 162 -41.13 9.69 -1.00
CA TYR A 162 -42.51 9.76 -0.47
C TYR A 162 -43.31 10.95 -1.02
N ALA A 163 -42.68 12.09 -1.25
CA ALA A 163 -43.33 13.24 -1.88
C ALA A 163 -43.64 12.95 -3.36
N VAL A 164 -42.69 12.37 -4.08
CA VAL A 164 -42.82 11.98 -5.49
C VAL A 164 -43.89 10.89 -5.64
N GLN A 165 -43.94 9.92 -4.74
CA GLN A 165 -44.92 8.84 -4.72
C GLN A 165 -46.35 9.41 -4.61
N LYS A 166 -46.59 10.37 -3.70
CA LYS A 166 -47.89 11.04 -3.58
C LYS A 166 -48.28 11.80 -4.84
N LEU A 167 -47.33 12.47 -5.48
CA LEU A 167 -47.57 13.20 -6.73
C LEU A 167 -47.82 12.25 -7.90
N ALA A 168 -47.03 11.18 -8.01
CA ALA A 168 -47.18 10.16 -9.04
C ALA A 168 -48.49 9.37 -8.91
N GLN A 169 -48.95 9.10 -7.68
CA GLN A 169 -50.26 8.49 -7.41
C GLN A 169 -51.43 9.37 -7.87
N ARG A 170 -51.34 10.70 -7.69
CA ARG A 170 -52.37 11.66 -8.16
C ARG A 170 -52.51 11.70 -9.67
N VAL A 171 -51.45 11.34 -10.38
CA VAL A 171 -51.28 11.49 -11.83
C VAL A 171 -51.25 10.11 -12.53
N ALA A 172 -51.51 9.02 -11.79
CA ALA A 172 -51.32 7.65 -12.24
C ALA A 172 -52.22 7.21 -13.41
N MET A 173 -53.35 7.89 -13.66
CA MET A 173 -54.34 7.54 -14.70
C MET A 173 -54.21 8.39 -15.97
N ILE A 174 -53.14 9.18 -16.08
CA ILE A 174 -52.92 10.09 -17.21
C ILE A 174 -51.92 9.48 -18.18
N ASP A 175 -52.43 9.00 -19.31
CA ASP A 175 -51.64 8.50 -20.43
C ASP A 175 -51.04 9.66 -21.26
N GLU A 176 -49.93 9.39 -21.95
CA GLU A 176 -49.14 10.37 -22.73
C GLU A 176 -49.93 11.09 -23.84
N THR A 177 -51.10 10.57 -24.22
CA THR A 177 -51.92 11.09 -25.32
C THR A 177 -53.10 11.96 -24.87
N ARG A 178 -53.42 12.03 -23.57
CA ARG A 178 -54.64 12.69 -23.07
C ARG A 178 -54.32 13.87 -22.15
N ASN A 179 -54.27 15.08 -22.71
CA ASN A 179 -53.90 16.33 -22.01
C ASN A 179 -55.09 17.22 -21.61
N SER A 180 -56.23 16.64 -21.21
CA SER A 180 -57.41 17.43 -20.81
C SER A 180 -57.45 17.70 -19.31
N LEU A 181 -57.70 18.95 -18.90
CA LEU A 181 -57.77 19.37 -17.48
C LEU A 181 -58.81 18.57 -16.65
N TYR A 182 -59.93 18.17 -17.25
CA TYR A 182 -60.92 17.31 -16.61
C TYR A 182 -60.37 15.92 -16.24
N GLN A 183 -59.42 15.38 -17.02
CA GLN A 183 -58.77 14.10 -16.75
C GLN A 183 -57.84 14.19 -15.53
N TYR A 184 -57.13 15.32 -15.36
CA TYR A 184 -56.34 15.60 -14.16
C TYR A 184 -57.21 15.66 -12.91
N PHE A 185 -58.38 16.32 -13.00
CA PHE A 185 -59.34 16.38 -11.91
C PHE A 185 -59.87 14.99 -11.52
N LEU A 186 -60.26 14.16 -12.51
CA LEU A 186 -60.72 12.79 -12.25
C LEU A 186 -59.62 11.90 -11.67
N SER A 187 -58.38 11.99 -12.19
CA SER A 187 -57.23 11.26 -11.66
C SER A 187 -56.94 11.63 -10.21
N TYR A 188 -57.04 12.91 -9.87
CA TYR A 188 -56.90 13.39 -8.49
C TYR A 188 -58.00 12.84 -7.59
N LEU A 189 -59.26 12.90 -8.02
CA LEU A 189 -60.42 12.43 -7.25
C LEU A 189 -60.37 10.91 -7.02
N GLN A 190 -59.92 10.15 -8.03
CA GLN A 190 -59.68 8.72 -7.92
C GLN A 190 -58.51 8.41 -6.96
N SER A 191 -57.41 9.14 -7.03
CA SER A 191 -56.28 8.94 -6.10
C SER A 191 -56.63 9.23 -4.64
N LEU A 192 -57.66 10.04 -4.41
CA LEU A 192 -58.20 10.33 -3.08
C LEU A 192 -59.14 9.21 -2.58
N LEU A 193 -59.88 8.57 -3.49
CA LEU A 193 -60.79 7.46 -3.19
C LEU A 193 -60.08 6.08 -3.13
N LEU A 194 -58.99 5.91 -3.88
CA LEU A 194 -58.18 4.69 -3.86
C LEU A 194 -57.19 4.74 -2.71
N PHE A 195 -57.43 3.93 -1.68
CA PHE A 195 -56.44 3.65 -0.65
C PHE A 195 -55.28 2.86 -1.29
N PRO A 196 -54.04 3.40 -1.30
CA PRO A 196 -52.92 2.67 -1.86
C PRO A 196 -52.69 1.39 -1.04
N PRO A 197 -52.42 0.24 -1.68
CA PRO A 197 -52.12 -0.98 -0.95
C PRO A 197 -50.87 -0.77 -0.10
N GLN A 198 -50.95 -1.12 1.18
CA GLN A 198 -49.81 -1.09 2.09
C GLN A 198 -48.75 -2.08 1.59
N GLN A 199 -47.58 -1.54 1.22
CA GLN A 199 -46.29 -2.21 1.09
C GLN A 199 -46.38 -3.68 0.63
N LEU A 200 -46.66 -3.87 -0.66
CA LEU A 200 -46.59 -5.20 -1.26
C LEU A 200 -45.13 -5.57 -1.47
N LYS A 201 -44.74 -6.78 -1.05
CA LYS A 201 -43.44 -7.35 -1.42
C LYS A 201 -43.42 -7.59 -2.94
N PRO A 202 -42.38 -7.14 -3.66
CA PRO A 202 -42.29 -7.39 -5.09
C PRO A 202 -42.24 -8.91 -5.37
N PRO A 203 -43.00 -9.41 -6.36
CA PRO A 203 -42.89 -10.80 -6.80
C PRO A 203 -41.55 -11.04 -7.51
N VAL A 204 -41.07 -12.29 -7.49
CA VAL A 204 -39.79 -12.69 -8.11
C VAL A 204 -39.82 -12.55 -9.64
N GLU A 205 -41.01 -12.70 -10.24
CA GLU A 205 -41.24 -12.51 -11.67
C GLU A 205 -42.39 -11.49 -11.86
N LEU A 206 -42.16 -10.49 -12.72
CA LEU A 206 -43.17 -9.50 -13.10
C LEU A 206 -43.81 -9.95 -14.40
N HIS A 207 -45.09 -10.31 -14.36
CA HIS A 207 -45.86 -10.51 -15.57
C HIS A 207 -46.31 -9.15 -16.14
N PRO A 208 -46.35 -8.99 -17.47
CA PRO A 208 -46.72 -7.73 -18.13
C PRO A 208 -48.14 -7.27 -17.80
N GLU A 209 -49.00 -8.18 -17.33
CA GLU A 209 -50.39 -7.94 -16.93
C GLU A 209 -50.53 -7.31 -15.53
N ASP A 210 -49.47 -7.35 -14.71
CA ASP A 210 -49.46 -6.82 -13.33
C ASP A 210 -48.85 -5.41 -13.21
N ILE A 211 -48.52 -4.78 -14.33
CA ILE A 211 -47.87 -3.45 -14.41
C ILE A 211 -48.90 -2.33 -14.15
N ASN A 212 -49.45 -2.30 -12.94
CA ASN A 212 -50.24 -1.17 -12.46
C ASN A 212 -49.33 -0.13 -11.81
N THR A 213 -49.50 1.14 -12.17
CA THR A 213 -48.72 2.27 -11.61
C THR A 213 -48.72 2.29 -10.08
N PHE A 214 -49.86 2.00 -9.45
CA PHE A 214 -49.98 1.91 -7.99
C PHE A 214 -49.17 0.75 -7.38
N LYS A 215 -49.17 -0.42 -8.03
CA LYS A 215 -48.37 -1.59 -7.60
C LYS A 215 -46.88 -1.29 -7.74
N LEU A 216 -46.44 -0.74 -8.87
CA LEU A 216 -45.05 -0.34 -9.11
C LEU A 216 -44.54 0.65 -8.06
N LEU A 217 -45.33 1.67 -7.73
CA LEU A 217 -44.99 2.64 -6.70
C LEU A 217 -44.93 2.00 -5.30
N SER A 218 -45.78 1.01 -5.01
CA SER A 218 -45.73 0.26 -3.75
C SER A 218 -44.49 -0.66 -3.64
N TYR A 219 -44.10 -1.30 -4.75
CA TYR A 219 -42.87 -2.10 -4.83
C TYR A 219 -41.62 -1.22 -4.68
N ALA A 220 -41.60 -0.06 -5.34
CA ALA A 220 -40.52 0.90 -5.21
C ALA A 220 -40.38 1.40 -3.76
N SER A 221 -41.49 1.73 -3.07
CA SER A 221 -41.43 2.11 -1.65
C SER A 221 -40.91 0.97 -0.76
N TYR A 222 -41.34 -0.27 -1.01
CA TYR A 222 -40.85 -1.44 -0.29
C TYR A 222 -39.33 -1.61 -0.46
N CYS A 223 -38.83 -1.54 -1.70
CA CYS A 223 -37.39 -1.65 -1.98
C CYS A 223 -36.57 -0.53 -1.31
N LEU A 224 -37.07 0.72 -1.29
CA LEU A 224 -36.38 1.83 -0.64
C LEU A 224 -36.31 1.70 0.88
N GLU A 225 -37.32 1.11 1.51
CA GLU A 225 -37.31 0.79 2.95
C GLU A 225 -36.28 -0.30 3.28
N HIS A 226 -36.06 -1.24 2.37
CA HIS A 226 -35.08 -2.32 2.52
C HIS A 226 -33.65 -1.92 2.11
N GLY A 227 -33.46 -0.71 1.57
CA GLY A 227 -32.15 -0.20 1.14
C GLY A 227 -31.76 -0.53 -0.31
N ASP A 228 -32.67 -1.15 -1.08
CA ASP A 228 -32.42 -1.55 -2.46
C ASP A 228 -32.78 -0.42 -3.43
N LEU A 229 -31.93 0.60 -3.50
CA LEU A 229 -32.13 1.75 -4.40
C LEU A 229 -32.16 1.36 -5.88
N GLU A 230 -31.37 0.36 -6.29
CA GLU A 230 -31.32 -0.11 -7.68
C GLU A 230 -32.65 -0.71 -8.16
N LEU A 231 -33.24 -1.59 -7.35
CA LEU A 231 -34.52 -2.22 -7.66
C LEU A 231 -35.63 -1.16 -7.66
N ALA A 232 -35.61 -0.25 -6.70
CA ALA A 232 -36.55 0.87 -6.66
C ALA A 232 -36.45 1.72 -7.94
N ALA A 233 -35.24 2.09 -8.37
CA ALA A 233 -35.04 2.85 -9.60
C ALA A 233 -35.55 2.10 -10.85
N LYS A 234 -35.40 0.78 -10.91
CA LYS A 234 -35.95 -0.06 -11.99
C LYS A 234 -37.47 -0.03 -12.02
N PHE A 235 -38.14 -0.17 -10.87
CA PHE A 235 -39.61 -0.08 -10.78
C PHE A 235 -40.13 1.31 -11.15
N VAL A 236 -39.45 2.37 -10.72
CA VAL A 236 -39.81 3.76 -11.07
C VAL A 236 -39.59 4.03 -12.57
N ASN A 237 -38.57 3.43 -13.19
CA ASN A 237 -38.34 3.56 -14.62
C ASN A 237 -39.41 2.87 -15.48
N GLN A 238 -40.12 1.87 -14.92
CA GLN A 238 -41.21 1.17 -15.59
C GLN A 238 -42.54 1.95 -15.57
N LEU A 239 -42.63 3.05 -14.82
CA LEU A 239 -43.79 3.95 -14.84
C LEU A 239 -44.00 4.51 -16.25
N LYS A 240 -45.26 4.77 -16.61
CA LYS A 240 -45.65 5.31 -17.92
C LYS A 240 -46.44 6.61 -17.75
N GLY A 241 -46.51 7.41 -18.81
CA GLY A 241 -47.32 8.63 -18.79
C GLY A 241 -46.74 9.73 -17.91
N GLU A 242 -47.63 10.58 -17.42
CA GLU A 242 -47.27 11.73 -16.60
C GLU A 242 -46.67 11.32 -15.24
N SER A 243 -47.01 10.14 -14.72
CA SER A 243 -46.40 9.59 -13.50
C SER A 243 -44.88 9.41 -13.63
N ARG A 244 -44.40 9.02 -14.83
CA ARG A 244 -42.98 8.92 -15.14
C ARG A 244 -42.31 10.28 -15.19
N ARG A 245 -42.99 11.29 -15.76
CA ARG A 245 -42.48 12.66 -15.87
C ARG A 245 -42.26 13.28 -14.48
N VAL A 246 -43.21 13.10 -13.58
CA VAL A 246 -43.08 13.54 -12.17
C VAL A 246 -41.93 12.83 -11.46
N ALA A 247 -41.73 11.54 -11.73
CA ALA A 247 -40.65 10.77 -11.12
C ALA A 247 -39.29 10.93 -11.81
N GLN A 248 -39.22 11.60 -12.96
CA GLN A 248 -38.01 11.70 -13.78
C GLN A 248 -36.87 12.41 -13.06
N ASP A 249 -37.17 13.50 -12.34
CA ASP A 249 -36.16 14.24 -11.58
C ASP A 249 -35.57 13.37 -10.47
N TRP A 250 -36.42 12.67 -9.72
CA TRP A 250 -35.96 11.74 -8.69
C TRP A 250 -35.15 10.59 -9.29
N LEU A 251 -35.56 10.06 -10.45
CA LEU A 251 -34.84 8.99 -11.15
C LEU A 251 -33.47 9.45 -11.63
N LYS A 252 -33.33 10.68 -12.15
CA LYS A 252 -32.04 11.26 -12.53
C LYS A 252 -31.09 11.31 -11.32
N GLU A 253 -31.57 11.80 -10.18
CA GLU A 253 -30.79 11.88 -8.94
C GLU A 253 -30.42 10.50 -8.39
N ALA A 254 -31.36 9.55 -8.41
CA ALA A 254 -31.11 8.17 -8.00
C ALA A 254 -30.07 7.50 -8.90
N ARG A 255 -30.14 7.69 -10.22
CA ARG A 255 -29.16 7.14 -11.16
C ARG A 255 -27.77 7.71 -10.92
N MET A 256 -27.63 9.02 -10.78
CA MET A 256 -26.34 9.66 -10.49
C MET A 256 -25.74 9.14 -9.18
N THR A 257 -26.58 8.90 -8.18
CA THR A 257 -26.18 8.31 -6.90
C THR A 257 -25.67 6.88 -7.07
N LEU A 258 -26.38 6.05 -7.85
CA LEU A 258 -25.98 4.68 -8.14
C LEU A 258 -24.69 4.60 -8.98
N GLU A 259 -24.56 5.42 -10.02
CA GLU A 259 -23.35 5.50 -10.84
C GLU A 259 -22.13 5.87 -9.98
N THR A 260 -22.28 6.88 -9.12
CA THR A 260 -21.20 7.30 -8.22
C THR A 260 -20.88 6.21 -7.19
N LYS A 261 -21.92 5.58 -6.61
CA LYS A 261 -21.75 4.48 -5.64
C LYS A 261 -20.98 3.31 -6.26
N GLN A 262 -21.35 2.90 -7.48
CA GLN A 262 -20.67 1.82 -8.20
C GLN A 262 -19.19 2.14 -8.41
N ILE A 263 -18.87 3.37 -8.83
CA ILE A 263 -17.47 3.78 -9.03
C ILE A 263 -16.70 3.75 -7.70
N VAL A 264 -17.30 4.25 -6.61
CA VAL A 264 -16.67 4.23 -5.29
C VAL A 264 -16.48 2.81 -4.76
N GLU A 265 -17.41 1.90 -4.99
CA GLU A 265 -17.27 0.48 -4.64
C GLU A 265 -16.11 -0.18 -5.40
N ILE A 266 -15.97 0.11 -6.70
CA ILE A 266 -14.83 -0.38 -7.50
C ILE A 266 -13.52 0.23 -6.99
N LEU A 267 -13.48 1.53 -6.69
CA LEU A 267 -12.31 2.19 -6.11
C LEU A 267 -11.95 1.61 -4.74
N THR A 268 -12.94 1.25 -3.93
CA THR A 268 -12.74 0.63 -2.61
C THR A 268 -12.14 -0.76 -2.77
N ALA A 269 -12.66 -1.56 -3.70
CA ALA A 269 -12.13 -2.88 -4.02
C ALA A 269 -10.69 -2.78 -4.55
N TYR A 270 -10.42 -1.80 -5.42
CA TYR A 270 -9.08 -1.52 -5.93
C TYR A 270 -8.11 -1.12 -4.83
N ALA A 271 -8.47 -0.14 -3.99
CA ALA A 271 -7.62 0.30 -2.88
C ALA A 271 -7.32 -0.84 -1.89
N SER A 272 -8.33 -1.70 -1.63
CA SER A 272 -8.16 -2.89 -0.79
C SER A 272 -7.20 -3.91 -1.43
N ALA A 273 -7.34 -4.15 -2.74
CA ALA A 273 -6.45 -5.05 -3.48
C ALA A 273 -5.01 -4.54 -3.52
N VAL A 274 -4.80 -3.24 -3.74
CA VAL A 274 -3.48 -2.60 -3.71
C VAL A 274 -2.87 -2.71 -2.31
N GLY A 275 -3.63 -2.43 -1.26
CA GLY A 275 -3.16 -2.57 0.12
C GLY A 275 -2.73 -4.00 0.47
N ILE A 276 -3.51 -5.01 0.06
CA ILE A 276 -3.15 -6.42 0.27
C ILE A 276 -1.90 -6.78 -0.54
N GLY A 277 -1.81 -6.33 -1.80
CA GLY A 277 -0.65 -6.56 -2.67
C GLY A 277 0.66 -6.07 -2.05
N THR A 278 0.65 -4.88 -1.43
CA THR A 278 1.85 -4.33 -0.76
C THR A 278 2.28 -5.12 0.48
N THR A 279 1.35 -5.81 1.16
CA THR A 279 1.67 -6.57 2.38
C THR A 279 2.26 -7.96 2.11
N GLN A 280 1.95 -8.57 0.96
CA GLN A 280 2.46 -9.90 0.62
C GLN A 280 3.92 -9.88 0.13
N VAL A 281 4.35 -8.79 -0.51
CA VAL A 281 5.74 -8.59 -0.93
C VAL A 281 6.71 -8.57 0.26
N GLN A 282 6.22 -8.39 1.48
CA GLN A 282 7.01 -8.29 2.70
C GLN A 282 7.29 -9.64 3.38
N GLN A 283 6.70 -10.74 2.91
CA GLN A 283 6.84 -12.08 3.52
C GLN A 283 7.77 -13.04 2.76
N GLU A 284 8.32 -12.66 1.61
CA GLU A 284 9.39 -13.39 0.89
C GLU A 284 10.77 -12.76 1.14
#